data_AF-A0A428U6W2-F1
#
_entry.id   AF-A0A428U6W2-F1
#
_cell.length_a   1.000
_cell.length_b   1.000
_cell.length_c   1.000
_cell.angle_alpha   90.00
_cell.angle_beta   90.00
_cell.angle_gamma   90.00
#
_symmetry.space_group_name_H-M   'P 1'
#
loop_
_entity.id
_entity.type
_entity.pdbx_description
1 polymer ?
#
loop_
_entity_poly.entity_id
_entity_poly.type
_entity_poly.pdbx_seq_one_letter_code
_entity_poly.pdbx_strand_id
1 'polypeptide(L)'
;MNTPFEGIRAWVGRSDDPFLHQASFAHLKVSRHILFDQNVWTAIFPGLWHADAGYCVGSSLDAGVAFFAFQKLANAEDDSPGFEFSCYQGWVESLEEHRVADGAGVNSWNLAMDPDDCIVVAFVIDPQMSAECALALIATVQWAADLGSQYRLRILTISFEDAPRALRRLLYHYDLGAPHTMSLNPPDSAAAMRREVHRLVQVNEDDLVQAFQRESRGDLERQGVISWQKLPQFDYGQDRDVIHVPTMDISVQDRSRSVNSLTITLEEDIEAAFSGFMNQYRAQSTAWVDGCYLRSVPPAFRSPFPLENFDNLHLFLSSHRKQFIYDAVTGQPTWVNLPICHEERLEQVAWTVRTRNIPSRISIYTEASSIDDFISSGSLHRRLKVCNEHVGGFIAATTRQFARWGVDTSSVLCCFFESSIDKMAHLSLLDRLHVQGILGNKESTIGLVGHHLDIFYKVLPVVGFDHRLALFVALPSSNAVVRQVKVQLAAILTAGIYRLFSF
;
A
#
# COMPACT_ATOMS: atom_id res chain seq x y z
N MET A 1 -14.19 3.10 29.64
CA MET A 1 -13.25 2.93 28.50
C MET A 1 -14.09 3.10 27.26
N ASN A 2 -13.96 4.21 26.53
CA ASN A 2 -14.65 4.34 25.24
C ASN A 2 -14.05 3.27 24.32
N THR A 3 -14.87 2.33 23.89
CA THR A 3 -14.45 1.35 22.90
C THR A 3 -14.18 2.11 21.58
N PRO A 4 -13.18 1.71 20.77
CA PRO A 4 -12.89 2.36 19.48
C PRO A 4 -14.13 2.46 18.58
N PHE A 5 -14.98 1.44 18.66
CA PHE A 5 -16.31 1.37 18.07
C PHE A 5 -17.23 2.53 18.49
N GLU A 6 -17.34 2.85 19.77
CA GLU A 6 -18.16 3.98 20.24
C GLU A 6 -17.62 5.32 19.70
N GLY A 7 -16.30 5.44 19.58
CA GLY A 7 -15.66 6.61 18.96
C GLY A 7 -16.03 6.76 17.48
N ILE A 8 -15.94 5.67 16.71
CA ILE A 8 -16.31 5.63 15.29
C ILE A 8 -17.80 5.93 15.14
N ARG A 9 -18.65 5.22 15.90
CA ARG A 9 -20.11 5.40 15.87
C ARG A 9 -20.50 6.84 16.23
N ALA A 10 -19.92 7.40 17.27
CA ALA A 10 -20.19 8.77 17.68
C ALA A 10 -19.78 9.77 16.59
N TRP A 11 -18.68 9.52 15.86
CA TRP A 11 -18.27 10.39 14.76
C TRP A 11 -19.18 10.24 13.53
N VAL A 12 -19.54 9.01 13.14
CA VAL A 12 -20.47 8.76 12.01
C VAL A 12 -21.83 9.41 12.30
N GLY A 13 -22.37 9.19 13.50
CA GLY A 13 -23.68 9.68 13.93
C GLY A 13 -23.74 11.16 14.32
N ARG A 14 -22.64 11.92 14.25
CA ARG A 14 -22.66 13.37 14.52
C ARG A 14 -23.52 14.08 13.47
N SER A 15 -24.71 14.51 13.90
CA SER A 15 -25.66 15.36 13.16
C SER A 15 -25.64 16.83 13.60
N ASP A 16 -25.06 17.14 14.76
CA ASP A 16 -25.46 18.32 15.55
C ASP A 16 -24.57 19.56 15.40
N ASP A 17 -23.66 19.60 14.42
CA ASP A 17 -22.83 20.79 14.19
C ASP A 17 -23.19 21.46 12.86
N PRO A 18 -23.87 22.63 12.89
CA PRO A 18 -24.21 23.39 11.69
C PRO A 18 -22.98 23.96 10.96
N PHE A 19 -21.76 23.79 11.53
CA PHE A 19 -20.48 24.17 10.92
C PHE A 19 -19.64 22.97 10.45
N LEU A 20 -20.10 21.72 10.65
CA LEU A 20 -19.47 20.57 10.02
C LEU A 20 -19.83 20.57 8.54
N HIS A 21 -18.81 20.66 7.67
CA HIS A 21 -18.97 20.31 6.26
C HIS A 21 -19.71 18.97 6.17
N GLN A 22 -20.69 18.85 5.27
CA GLN A 22 -21.45 17.60 5.19
C GLN A 22 -20.53 16.43 4.84
N ALA A 23 -19.38 16.70 4.19
CA ALA A 23 -18.23 15.82 4.14
C ALA A 23 -17.28 16.00 5.33
N SER A 24 -17.06 14.94 6.11
CA SER A 24 -16.12 14.91 7.25
C SER A 24 -15.09 13.82 7.08
N PHE A 25 -13.87 14.08 7.55
CA PHE A 25 -12.77 13.12 7.54
C PHE A 25 -12.36 12.73 8.97
N ALA A 26 -12.09 11.44 9.14
CA ALA A 26 -11.42 10.91 10.31
C ALA A 26 -10.20 10.07 9.92
N HIS A 27 -9.28 9.90 10.87
CA HIS A 27 -8.13 9.01 10.75
C HIS A 27 -8.10 8.05 11.93
N LEU A 28 -8.27 6.76 11.66
CA LEU A 28 -8.11 5.68 12.62
C LEU A 28 -6.70 5.12 12.54
N LYS A 29 -5.90 5.41 13.55
CA LYS A 29 -4.60 4.78 13.76
C LYS A 29 -4.82 3.40 14.39
N VAL A 30 -4.59 2.35 13.61
CA VAL A 30 -4.68 0.96 14.07
C VAL A 30 -3.30 0.46 14.45
N SER A 31 -3.19 -0.33 15.51
CA SER A 31 -1.89 -0.93 15.83
C SER A 31 -1.35 -1.79 14.67
N ARG A 32 -0.09 -1.55 14.29
CA ARG A 32 0.64 -2.33 13.27
C ARG A 32 0.69 -3.83 13.51
N HIS A 33 0.31 -4.29 14.71
CA HIS A 33 0.25 -5.70 15.08
C HIS A 33 -1.01 -6.41 14.60
N ILE A 34 -2.08 -5.66 14.30
CA ILE A 34 -3.43 -6.22 14.15
C ILE A 34 -4.22 -5.66 12.95
N LEU A 35 -3.69 -4.72 12.15
CA LEU A 35 -4.44 -4.13 11.02
C LEU A 35 -4.98 -5.18 10.03
N PHE A 36 -4.27 -6.29 9.86
CA PHE A 36 -4.65 -7.39 8.98
C PHE A 36 -5.42 -8.51 9.70
N ASP A 37 -5.70 -8.34 11.00
CA ASP A 37 -6.54 -9.25 11.74
C ASP A 37 -8.00 -8.95 11.42
N GLN A 38 -8.71 -9.96 10.94
CA GLN A 38 -10.16 -9.92 10.72
C GLN A 38 -10.91 -9.38 11.94
N ASN A 39 -10.42 -9.67 13.16
CA ASN A 39 -11.03 -9.21 14.41
C ASN A 39 -11.01 -7.67 14.56
N VAL A 40 -10.01 -6.99 14.00
CA VAL A 40 -9.97 -5.52 14.02
C VAL A 40 -11.08 -4.96 13.14
N TRP A 41 -11.24 -5.52 11.94
CA TRP A 41 -12.32 -5.12 11.05
C TRP A 41 -13.68 -5.44 11.66
N THR A 42 -13.82 -6.54 12.41
CA THR A 42 -15.06 -6.82 13.16
C THR A 42 -15.35 -5.81 14.27
N ALA A 43 -14.36 -5.04 14.73
CA ALA A 43 -14.56 -3.93 15.67
C ALA A 43 -14.84 -2.59 14.96
N ILE A 44 -14.39 -2.43 13.72
CA ILE A 44 -14.58 -1.21 12.91
C ILE A 44 -15.99 -1.18 12.30
N PHE A 45 -16.41 -2.25 11.62
CA PHE A 45 -17.68 -2.28 10.85
C PHE A 45 -18.92 -1.95 11.68
N PRO A 46 -19.09 -2.46 12.91
CA PRO A 46 -20.26 -2.11 13.71
C PRO A 46 -20.39 -0.59 13.97
N GLY A 47 -19.26 0.14 13.96
CA GLY A 47 -19.26 1.61 14.09
C GLY A 47 -19.66 2.34 12.81
N LEU A 48 -19.61 1.66 11.66
CA LEU A 48 -19.98 2.16 10.34
C LEU A 48 -21.39 1.74 9.91
N TRP A 49 -22.02 0.81 10.63
CA TRP A 49 -23.32 0.18 10.30
C TRP A 49 -24.52 1.15 10.26
N HIS A 50 -24.35 2.39 10.73
CA HIS A 50 -25.40 3.42 10.68
C HIS A 50 -25.37 4.24 9.36
N ALA A 51 -24.54 3.83 8.41
CA ALA A 51 -24.51 4.41 7.08
C ALA A 51 -25.56 3.74 6.19
N ASP A 52 -26.17 4.54 5.32
CA ASP A 52 -27.14 4.06 4.31
C ASP A 52 -26.40 3.38 3.14
N ALA A 53 -25.17 3.83 2.85
CA ALA A 53 -24.25 3.18 1.91
C ALA A 53 -22.81 3.18 2.44
N GLY A 54 -22.09 2.07 2.23
CA GLY A 54 -20.72 1.89 2.68
C GLY A 54 -19.77 1.47 1.56
N TYR A 55 -18.57 2.06 1.55
CA TYR A 55 -17.49 1.65 0.67
C TYR A 55 -16.24 1.34 1.48
N CYS A 56 -15.55 0.26 1.16
CA CYS A 56 -14.22 -0.05 1.67
C CYS A 56 -13.20 -0.05 0.52
N VAL A 57 -12.18 0.79 0.66
CA VAL A 57 -11.18 1.04 -0.37
C VAL A 57 -9.78 0.77 0.19
N GLY A 58 -8.98 -0.02 -0.51
CA GLY A 58 -7.61 -0.34 -0.09
C GLY A 58 -6.79 -0.99 -1.20
N SER A 59 -5.64 -1.60 -0.86
CA SER A 59 -5.02 -2.57 -1.76
C SER A 59 -5.95 -3.79 -1.95
N SER A 60 -5.72 -4.65 -2.94
CA SER A 60 -6.55 -5.87 -3.08
C SER A 60 -6.49 -6.71 -1.80
N LEU A 61 -5.35 -6.69 -1.11
CA LEU A 61 -5.21 -7.39 0.16
C LEU A 61 -6.06 -6.75 1.27
N ASP A 62 -5.98 -5.43 1.43
CA ASP A 62 -6.72 -4.73 2.48
C ASP A 62 -8.23 -4.85 2.28
N ALA A 63 -8.69 -4.66 1.04
CA ALA A 63 -10.10 -4.80 0.67
C ALA A 63 -10.60 -6.25 0.90
N GLY A 64 -9.78 -7.26 0.57
CA GLY A 64 -10.13 -8.66 0.79
C GLY A 64 -10.23 -9.03 2.28
N VAL A 65 -9.31 -8.55 3.12
CA VAL A 65 -9.38 -8.79 4.58
C VAL A 65 -10.62 -8.12 5.18
N ALA A 66 -10.93 -6.90 4.75
CA ALA A 66 -12.13 -6.19 5.17
C ALA A 66 -13.41 -6.91 4.72
N PHE A 67 -13.45 -7.41 3.48
CA PHE A 67 -14.58 -8.18 2.94
C PHE A 67 -14.88 -9.43 3.77
N PHE A 68 -13.88 -10.26 4.05
CA PHE A 68 -14.10 -11.47 4.84
C PHE A 68 -14.54 -11.16 6.28
N ALA A 69 -14.04 -10.06 6.86
CA ALA A 69 -14.51 -9.61 8.18
C ALA A 69 -15.97 -9.18 8.15
N PHE A 70 -16.37 -8.46 7.11
CA PHE A 70 -17.75 -8.04 6.89
C PHE A 70 -18.69 -9.23 6.70
N GLN A 71 -18.39 -10.17 5.79
CA GLN A 71 -19.21 -11.37 5.59
C GLN A 71 -19.42 -12.17 6.88
N LYS A 72 -18.39 -12.28 7.71
CA LYS A 72 -18.50 -12.97 9.02
C LYS A 72 -19.49 -12.27 9.95
N LEU A 73 -19.57 -10.94 9.92
CA LEU A 73 -20.53 -10.15 10.70
C LEU A 73 -21.92 -10.18 10.09
N ALA A 74 -22.05 -9.99 8.78
CA ALA A 74 -23.32 -9.99 8.07
C ALA A 74 -24.05 -11.34 8.19
N ASN A 75 -23.31 -12.46 8.16
CA ASN A 75 -23.89 -13.78 8.44
C ASN A 75 -24.40 -13.95 9.89
N ALA A 76 -24.05 -13.05 10.79
CA ALA A 76 -24.45 -13.06 12.19
C ALA A 76 -25.56 -12.04 12.53
N GLU A 77 -25.84 -11.07 11.64
CA GLU A 77 -26.80 -9.98 11.86
C GLU A 77 -27.79 -9.89 10.66
N ASP A 78 -29.10 -9.98 10.91
CA ASP A 78 -30.15 -10.05 9.87
C ASP A 78 -30.30 -8.79 8.99
N ASP A 79 -29.82 -7.62 9.43
CA ASP A 79 -29.94 -6.32 8.75
C ASP A 79 -28.56 -5.69 8.49
N SER A 80 -27.75 -6.28 7.60
CA SER A 80 -26.45 -5.70 7.21
C SER A 80 -26.57 -4.58 6.18
N PRO A 81 -25.83 -3.45 6.30
CA PRO A 81 -25.85 -2.39 5.31
C PRO A 81 -25.11 -2.86 4.06
N GLY A 82 -25.50 -2.35 2.89
CA GLY A 82 -24.74 -2.58 1.66
C GLY A 82 -23.34 -1.98 1.79
N PHE A 83 -22.32 -2.84 1.86
CA PHE A 83 -20.92 -2.44 1.77
C PHE A 83 -20.30 -2.97 0.48
N GLU A 84 -19.72 -2.07 -0.30
CA GLU A 84 -18.95 -2.41 -1.49
C GLU A 84 -17.45 -2.40 -1.18
N PHE A 85 -16.70 -3.29 -1.82
CA PHE A 85 -15.28 -3.49 -1.58
C PHE A 85 -14.51 -3.31 -2.89
N SER A 86 -13.60 -2.34 -2.92
CA SER A 86 -12.84 -2.00 -4.11
C SER A 86 -11.36 -1.87 -3.83
N CYS A 87 -10.53 -2.27 -4.78
CA CYS A 87 -9.14 -1.83 -4.79
C CYS A 87 -9.07 -0.34 -5.16
N TYR A 88 -7.93 0.33 -4.91
CA TYR A 88 -7.75 1.74 -5.24
C TYR A 88 -8.13 2.10 -6.69
N GLN A 89 -7.71 1.28 -7.66
CA GLN A 89 -8.03 1.52 -9.07
C GLN A 89 -9.53 1.36 -9.36
N GLY A 90 -10.14 0.26 -8.87
CA GLY A 90 -11.58 0.01 -9.05
C GLY A 90 -12.44 1.12 -8.42
N TRP A 91 -12.00 1.68 -7.30
CA TRP A 91 -12.67 2.84 -6.69
C TRP A 91 -12.64 4.08 -7.59
N VAL A 92 -11.49 4.40 -8.20
CA VAL A 92 -11.39 5.54 -9.13
C VAL A 92 -12.25 5.31 -10.38
N GLU A 93 -12.27 4.08 -10.90
CA GLU A 93 -13.09 3.69 -12.06
C GLU A 93 -14.59 3.82 -11.73
N SER A 94 -15.03 3.31 -10.57
CA SER A 94 -16.40 3.46 -10.09
C SER A 94 -16.81 4.93 -9.96
N LEU A 95 -15.96 5.77 -9.36
CA LEU A 95 -16.24 7.21 -9.28
C LEU A 95 -16.34 7.86 -10.68
N GLU A 96 -15.48 7.48 -11.63
CA GLU A 96 -15.55 7.99 -13.01
C GLU A 96 -16.88 7.63 -13.69
N GLU A 97 -17.40 6.42 -13.47
CA GLU A 97 -18.69 5.98 -14.03
C GLU A 97 -19.87 6.84 -13.57
N HIS A 98 -19.78 7.44 -12.39
CA HIS A 98 -20.80 8.35 -11.84
C HIS A 98 -20.65 9.79 -12.34
N ARG A 99 -19.63 10.13 -13.13
CA ARG A 99 -19.46 11.47 -13.68
C ARG A 99 -20.31 11.67 -14.94
N VAL A 100 -21.05 12.77 -14.98
CA VAL A 100 -21.90 13.15 -16.13
C VAL A 100 -21.43 14.39 -16.87
N ALA A 101 -20.53 15.17 -16.27
CA ALA A 101 -19.93 16.34 -16.92
C ALA A 101 -18.47 16.53 -16.53
N ASP A 102 -17.74 17.28 -17.37
CA ASP A 102 -16.40 17.76 -17.06
C ASP A 102 -16.49 18.97 -16.12
N GLY A 103 -15.54 19.08 -15.18
CA GLY A 103 -15.45 20.17 -14.20
C GLY A 103 -15.67 19.72 -12.76
N ALA A 104 -15.51 20.67 -11.83
CA ALA A 104 -15.74 20.43 -10.41
C ALA A 104 -17.20 20.69 -10.01
N GLY A 105 -17.55 20.30 -8.79
CA GLY A 105 -18.84 20.56 -8.16
C GLY A 105 -19.90 19.49 -8.43
N VAL A 106 -20.93 19.51 -7.58
CA VAL A 106 -22.00 18.50 -7.52
C VAL A 106 -22.71 18.21 -8.84
N ASN A 107 -22.90 19.21 -9.71
CA ASN A 107 -23.57 19.04 -11.01
C ASN A 107 -22.78 18.17 -12.00
N SER A 108 -21.52 17.87 -11.70
CA SER A 108 -20.68 16.98 -12.50
C SER A 108 -20.91 15.50 -12.18
N TRP A 109 -21.69 15.22 -11.14
CA TRP A 109 -21.92 13.88 -10.60
C TRP A 109 -23.39 13.49 -10.75
N ASN A 110 -23.64 12.23 -11.07
CA ASN A 110 -24.97 11.63 -11.07
C ASN A 110 -24.98 10.52 -10.03
N LEU A 111 -25.45 10.86 -8.83
CA LEU A 111 -25.71 9.91 -7.78
C LEU A 111 -27.21 9.65 -7.72
N ALA A 112 -27.59 8.38 -7.88
CA ALA A 112 -28.97 7.94 -7.69
C ALA A 112 -29.28 7.75 -6.19
N MET A 113 -28.97 8.75 -5.36
CA MET A 113 -29.02 8.68 -3.90
C MET A 113 -29.81 9.86 -3.31
N ASP A 114 -30.38 9.66 -2.13
CA ASP A 114 -31.07 10.73 -1.40
C ASP A 114 -30.02 11.63 -0.70
N PRO A 115 -30.13 12.97 -0.78
CA PRO A 115 -29.28 13.89 -0.01
C PRO A 115 -29.22 13.61 1.50
N ASP A 116 -30.27 13.00 2.07
CA ASP A 116 -30.32 12.63 3.50
C ASP A 116 -29.49 11.37 3.84
N ASP A 117 -29.10 10.58 2.82
CA ASP A 117 -28.31 9.37 2.98
C ASP A 117 -26.91 9.67 3.55
N CYS A 118 -26.51 8.90 4.56
CA CYS A 118 -25.15 8.88 5.08
C CYS A 118 -24.29 7.93 4.26
N ILE A 119 -23.27 8.46 3.60
CA ILE A 119 -22.29 7.64 2.88
C ILE A 119 -21.01 7.55 3.68
N VAL A 120 -20.57 6.33 3.96
CA VAL A 120 -19.30 6.07 4.64
C VAL A 120 -18.28 5.50 3.65
N VAL A 121 -17.05 6.03 3.70
CA VAL A 121 -15.90 5.46 2.98
C VAL A 121 -14.83 5.08 3.99
N ALA A 122 -14.57 3.79 4.15
CA ALA A 122 -13.43 3.25 4.89
C ALA A 122 -12.23 3.11 3.95
N PHE A 123 -11.30 4.05 4.01
CA PHE A 123 -10.14 4.13 3.11
C PHE A 123 -8.86 3.69 3.82
N VAL A 124 -8.33 2.51 3.50
CA VAL A 124 -7.04 2.05 4.00
C VAL A 124 -5.93 2.75 3.24
N ILE A 125 -5.07 3.48 3.93
CA ILE A 125 -3.95 4.20 3.31
C ILE A 125 -2.73 3.28 3.27
N ASP A 126 -2.16 3.08 2.07
CA ASP A 126 -0.81 2.55 1.94
C ASP A 126 0.19 3.56 2.50
N PRO A 127 0.93 3.24 3.57
CA PRO A 127 1.92 4.12 4.18
C PRO A 127 3.09 4.44 3.27
N GLN A 128 3.42 3.56 2.30
CA GLN A 128 4.39 3.91 1.26
C GLN A 128 3.81 4.85 0.20
N MET A 129 2.50 5.11 0.22
CA MET A 129 1.75 5.92 -0.73
C MET A 129 2.11 5.52 -2.17
N SER A 130 1.67 4.32 -2.57
CA SER A 130 1.65 3.94 -3.98
C SER A 130 0.88 4.97 -4.82
N ALA A 131 1.18 5.01 -6.12
CA ALA A 131 0.43 5.89 -7.01
C ALA A 131 -1.06 5.54 -7.09
N GLU A 132 -1.43 4.26 -7.00
CA GLU A 132 -2.85 3.86 -6.94
C GLU A 132 -3.52 4.42 -5.70
N CYS A 133 -2.90 4.24 -4.52
CA CYS A 133 -3.39 4.79 -3.26
C CYS A 133 -3.52 6.32 -3.34
N ALA A 134 -2.53 7.01 -3.92
CA ALA A 134 -2.54 8.46 -4.03
C ALA A 134 -3.62 8.97 -4.99
N LEU A 135 -3.79 8.33 -6.15
CA LEU A 135 -4.83 8.69 -7.12
C LEU A 135 -6.22 8.44 -6.54
N ALA A 136 -6.44 7.29 -5.88
CA ALA A 136 -7.69 7.01 -5.18
C ALA A 136 -7.95 8.01 -4.04
N LEU A 137 -6.92 8.44 -3.32
CA LEU A 137 -7.05 9.45 -2.28
C LEU A 137 -7.42 10.82 -2.86
N ILE A 138 -6.79 11.23 -3.97
CA ILE A 138 -7.13 12.48 -4.68
C ILE A 138 -8.59 12.42 -5.15
N ALA A 139 -8.99 11.32 -5.79
CA ALA A 139 -10.36 11.11 -6.26
C ALA A 139 -11.36 11.21 -5.12
N THR A 140 -11.10 10.54 -3.99
CA THR A 140 -11.98 10.54 -2.80
C THR A 140 -12.12 11.94 -2.21
N VAL A 141 -11.02 12.68 -2.08
CA VAL A 141 -11.04 14.03 -1.51
C VAL A 141 -11.75 15.02 -2.45
N GLN A 142 -11.49 14.95 -3.77
CA GLN A 142 -12.18 15.76 -4.77
C GLN A 142 -13.68 15.47 -4.78
N TRP A 143 -14.06 14.18 -4.80
CA TRP A 143 -15.45 13.74 -4.74
C TRP A 143 -16.16 14.26 -3.47
N ALA A 144 -15.49 14.14 -2.33
CA ALA A 144 -16.00 14.67 -1.07
C ALA A 144 -16.15 16.20 -1.07
N ALA A 145 -15.20 16.92 -1.69
CA ALA A 145 -15.27 18.38 -1.85
C ALA A 145 -16.44 18.81 -2.75
N ASP A 146 -16.67 18.08 -3.84
CA ASP A 146 -17.73 18.39 -4.79
C ASP A 146 -19.13 18.16 -4.21
N LEU A 147 -19.28 17.11 -3.40
CA LEU A 147 -20.57 16.64 -2.91
C LEU A 147 -20.89 17.06 -1.47
N GLY A 148 -19.89 17.44 -0.67
CA GLY A 148 -20.04 17.76 0.75
C GLY A 148 -20.88 19.01 1.07
N SER A 149 -21.52 19.61 0.06
CA SER A 149 -22.53 20.66 0.22
C SER A 149 -23.98 20.14 0.10
N GLN A 150 -24.17 18.95 -0.46
CA GLN A 150 -25.49 18.32 -0.62
C GLN A 150 -25.64 16.97 0.08
N TYR A 151 -24.55 16.21 0.24
CA TYR A 151 -24.58 14.86 0.81
C TYR A 151 -23.78 14.75 2.11
N ARG A 152 -24.29 13.94 3.03
CA ARG A 152 -23.58 13.60 4.27
C ARG A 152 -22.54 12.51 4.03
N LEU A 153 -21.29 12.93 3.87
CA LEU A 153 -20.15 12.03 3.63
C LEU A 153 -19.29 11.86 4.89
N ARG A 154 -18.87 10.63 5.15
CA ARG A 154 -18.03 10.25 6.30
C ARG A 154 -16.87 9.40 5.80
N ILE A 155 -15.71 10.03 5.62
CA ILE A 155 -14.50 9.36 5.13
C ILE A 155 -13.61 8.98 6.31
N LEU A 156 -13.57 7.69 6.65
CA LEU A 156 -12.68 7.12 7.65
C LEU A 156 -11.41 6.59 6.99
N THR A 157 -10.31 7.34 7.10
CA THR A 157 -9.00 6.85 6.68
C THR A 157 -8.38 5.94 7.75
N ILE A 158 -7.74 4.85 7.36
CA ILE A 158 -7.22 3.83 8.27
C ILE A 158 -5.74 3.59 7.93
N SER A 159 -4.87 3.66 8.92
CA SER A 159 -3.46 3.29 8.77
C SER A 159 -2.86 2.91 10.13
N PHE A 160 -1.63 2.41 10.17
CA PHE A 160 -0.92 2.22 11.45
C PHE A 160 0.02 3.37 11.82
N GLU A 161 0.14 4.36 10.94
CA GLU A 161 0.83 5.62 11.19
C GLU A 161 -0.18 6.70 11.56
N ASP A 162 0.29 7.90 11.91
CA ASP A 162 -0.62 9.04 12.03
C ASP A 162 -1.08 9.51 10.64
N ALA A 163 -2.13 10.34 10.60
CA ALA A 163 -2.68 10.87 9.36
C ALA A 163 -1.56 11.43 8.45
N PRO A 164 -1.40 10.89 7.23
CA PRO A 164 -0.31 11.29 6.35
C PRO A 164 -0.32 12.79 6.09
N ARG A 165 0.85 13.39 5.93
CA ARG A 165 0.95 14.81 5.58
C ARG A 165 0.27 15.12 4.24
N ALA A 166 0.37 14.20 3.27
CA ALA A 166 -0.31 14.34 1.98
C ALA A 166 -1.84 14.48 2.14
N LEU A 167 -2.47 13.62 2.95
CA LEU A 167 -3.89 13.73 3.28
C LEU A 167 -4.22 15.08 3.93
N ARG A 168 -3.48 15.49 4.97
CA ARG A 168 -3.73 16.76 5.66
C ARG A 168 -3.62 17.97 4.74
N ARG A 169 -2.66 17.95 3.81
CA ARG A 169 -2.46 19.03 2.83
C ARG A 169 -3.55 19.04 1.75
N LEU A 170 -4.01 17.86 1.31
CA LEU A 170 -5.15 17.74 0.42
C LEU A 170 -6.42 18.29 1.06
N LEU A 171 -6.74 17.89 2.30
CA LEU A 171 -7.91 18.39 2.99
C LEU A 171 -7.85 19.90 3.21
N TYR A 172 -6.68 20.44 3.53
CA TYR A 172 -6.46 21.88 3.61
C TYR A 172 -6.66 22.59 2.27
N HIS A 173 -6.18 22.00 1.17
CA HIS A 173 -6.35 22.55 -0.17
C HIS A 173 -7.82 22.68 -0.58
N TYR A 174 -8.65 21.72 -0.18
CA TYR A 174 -10.10 21.67 -0.47
C TYR A 174 -10.98 22.29 0.62
N ASP A 175 -10.40 22.91 1.64
CA ASP A 175 -11.13 23.48 2.79
C ASP A 175 -12.06 22.48 3.49
N LEU A 176 -11.61 21.23 3.64
CA LEU A 176 -12.34 20.13 4.31
C LEU A 176 -11.95 19.94 5.78
N GLY A 177 -11.16 20.87 6.33
CA GLY A 177 -10.68 20.83 7.70
C GLY A 177 -9.62 19.75 7.98
N ALA A 178 -9.27 19.58 9.26
CA ALA A 178 -8.33 18.56 9.70
C ALA A 178 -9.06 17.24 10.03
N PRO A 179 -8.46 16.07 9.74
CA PRO A 179 -9.11 14.80 10.03
C PRO A 179 -9.19 14.56 11.54
N HIS A 180 -10.38 14.15 12.02
CA HIS A 180 -10.57 13.75 13.41
C HIS A 180 -9.74 12.49 13.70
N THR A 181 -8.83 12.54 14.67
CA THR A 181 -7.91 11.43 14.95
C THR A 181 -8.46 10.50 16.02
N MET A 182 -8.45 9.21 15.73
CA MET A 182 -8.83 8.11 16.62
C MET A 182 -7.68 7.08 16.66
N SER A 183 -7.57 6.32 17.75
CA SER A 183 -6.57 5.27 17.88
C SER A 183 -7.21 3.97 18.37
N LEU A 184 -6.92 2.88 17.67
CA LEU A 184 -7.21 1.52 18.09
C LEU A 184 -5.90 0.89 18.58
N ASN A 185 -5.70 1.00 19.89
CA ASN A 185 -4.58 0.38 20.57
C ASN A 185 -4.76 -1.14 20.56
N PRO A 186 -3.66 -1.93 20.58
CA PRO A 186 -3.79 -3.36 20.63
C PRO A 186 -4.41 -3.78 21.97
N PRO A 187 -5.07 -4.95 22.06
CA PRO A 187 -5.50 -5.50 23.33
C PRO A 187 -4.30 -5.59 24.30
N ASP A 188 -4.56 -5.45 25.61
CA ASP A 188 -3.53 -5.43 26.67
C ASP A 188 -2.55 -6.61 26.59
N SER A 189 -2.96 -7.72 25.96
CA SER A 189 -2.12 -8.89 25.66
C SER A 189 -0.94 -8.61 24.73
N ALA A 190 -1.01 -7.68 23.78
CA ALA A 190 0.12 -7.33 22.91
C ALA A 190 1.16 -6.48 23.64
N ALA A 191 0.71 -5.62 24.56
CA ALA A 191 1.59 -4.88 25.47
C ALA A 191 2.23 -5.81 26.53
N ALA A 192 1.52 -6.86 26.93
CA ALA A 192 2.05 -7.95 27.76
C ALA A 192 3.04 -8.84 26.98
N MET A 193 2.78 -9.15 25.71
CA MET A 193 3.70 -9.88 24.82
C MET A 193 5.03 -9.15 24.64
N ARG A 194 5.02 -7.81 24.55
CA ARG A 194 6.29 -7.02 24.57
C ARG A 194 7.13 -7.29 25.81
N ARG A 195 6.51 -7.64 26.95
CA ARG A 195 7.20 -8.07 28.18
C ARG A 195 7.53 -9.57 28.18
N GLU A 196 6.84 -10.42 27.44
CA GLU A 196 7.20 -11.86 27.33
C GLU A 196 8.32 -12.14 26.32
N VAL A 197 8.55 -11.24 25.34
CA VAL A 197 9.66 -11.30 24.38
C VAL A 197 11.05 -11.15 25.05
N HIS A 198 11.15 -11.15 26.38
CA HIS A 198 12.40 -11.08 27.16
C HIS A 198 13.44 -12.18 26.91
N ARG A 199 13.16 -13.21 26.10
CA ARG A 199 14.18 -14.15 25.61
C ARG A 199 14.77 -13.73 24.25
N LEU A 200 15.06 -12.43 24.12
CA LEU A 200 15.82 -11.85 23.02
C LEU A 200 17.27 -12.31 23.11
N VAL A 201 17.69 -13.21 22.22
CA VAL A 201 19.10 -13.48 22.02
C VAL A 201 19.59 -12.56 20.92
N GLN A 202 20.22 -11.47 21.35
CA GLN A 202 20.93 -10.56 20.49
C GLN A 202 22.29 -11.18 20.16
N VAL A 203 22.57 -11.35 18.88
CA VAL A 203 23.82 -11.92 18.40
C VAL A 203 24.52 -10.86 17.56
N ASN A 204 25.71 -10.43 17.97
CA ASN A 204 26.57 -9.57 17.19
C ASN A 204 26.99 -10.29 15.89
N GLU A 205 27.35 -9.53 14.85
CA GLU A 205 27.82 -10.04 13.54
C GLU A 205 28.89 -11.14 13.69
N ASP A 206 29.78 -10.99 14.67
CA ASP A 206 30.89 -11.92 14.94
C ASP A 206 30.46 -13.25 15.63
N ASP A 207 29.33 -13.25 16.34
CA ASP A 207 28.84 -14.41 17.12
C ASP A 207 27.79 -15.24 16.36
N LEU A 208 27.40 -14.79 15.16
CA LEU A 208 26.26 -15.28 14.38
C LEU A 208 26.42 -16.75 13.99
N VAL A 209 27.61 -17.15 13.55
CA VAL A 209 27.93 -18.52 13.17
C VAL A 209 27.87 -19.46 14.37
N GLN A 210 28.43 -19.05 15.52
CA GLN A 210 28.45 -19.90 16.72
C GLN A 210 27.07 -20.04 17.38
N ALA A 211 26.26 -18.98 17.39
CA ALA A 211 24.89 -19.03 17.92
C ALA A 211 24.00 -19.93 17.04
N PHE A 212 24.14 -19.83 15.72
CA PHE A 212 23.37 -20.65 14.77
C PHE A 212 23.82 -22.12 14.76
N GLN A 213 25.12 -22.40 14.88
CA GLN A 213 25.67 -23.76 15.02
C GLN A 213 25.24 -24.45 16.31
N ARG A 214 25.15 -23.72 17.44
CA ARG A 214 24.66 -24.26 18.72
C ARG A 214 23.19 -24.66 18.67
N GLU A 215 22.39 -24.01 17.83
CA GLU A 215 20.93 -24.17 17.78
C GLU A 215 20.45 -25.14 16.69
N SER A 216 21.16 -25.22 15.56
CA SER A 216 20.78 -26.04 14.41
C SER A 216 21.19 -27.52 14.48
N ARG A 217 21.91 -27.96 15.53
CA ARG A 217 22.46 -29.34 15.67
C ARG A 217 23.26 -29.82 14.44
N GLY A 218 23.81 -28.91 13.62
CA GLY A 218 24.53 -29.21 12.38
C GLY A 218 25.86 -28.46 12.26
N ASP A 219 26.88 -29.14 11.71
CA ASP A 219 28.27 -28.69 11.67
C ASP A 219 28.54 -27.80 10.43
N LEU A 220 28.27 -26.50 10.56
CA LEU A 220 28.41 -25.51 9.48
C LEU A 220 29.87 -25.13 9.14
N GLU A 221 30.88 -25.62 9.88
CA GLU A 221 32.30 -25.38 9.54
C GLU A 221 32.70 -25.98 8.18
N ARG A 222 31.93 -26.93 7.65
CA ARG A 222 32.12 -27.46 6.29
C ARG A 222 31.57 -26.56 5.18
N GLN A 223 30.78 -25.53 5.48
CA GLN A 223 30.04 -24.71 4.51
C GLN A 223 30.46 -23.22 4.46
N GLY A 224 31.77 -22.97 4.58
CA GLY A 224 32.47 -21.70 4.38
C GLY A 224 31.68 -20.39 4.08
N VAL A 225 32.05 -19.34 4.83
CA VAL A 225 31.94 -17.88 4.54
C VAL A 225 30.65 -17.19 5.03
N ILE A 226 30.77 -16.23 5.96
CA ILE A 226 29.75 -15.20 6.18
C ILE A 226 30.41 -13.82 6.41
N SER A 227 30.06 -12.88 5.55
CA SER A 227 30.24 -11.41 5.67
C SER A 227 28.95 -10.81 5.10
N TRP A 228 28.42 -9.69 5.59
CA TRP A 228 27.11 -9.17 5.10
C TRP A 228 27.06 -8.85 3.58
N GLN A 229 28.21 -8.62 2.92
CA GLN A 229 28.32 -8.48 1.46
C GLN A 229 28.55 -9.80 0.71
N LYS A 230 28.73 -10.89 1.48
CA LYS A 230 28.89 -12.28 1.09
C LYS A 230 28.06 -13.15 2.06
N LEU A 231 26.76 -12.87 2.19
CA LEU A 231 25.86 -13.99 2.47
C LEU A 231 26.22 -15.06 1.43
N PRO A 232 26.39 -16.34 1.80
CA PRO A 232 26.57 -17.35 0.78
C PRO A 232 25.46 -17.10 -0.24
N GLN A 233 25.83 -17.08 -1.52
CA GLN A 233 24.87 -17.50 -2.51
C GLN A 233 24.53 -18.92 -2.09
N PHE A 234 23.53 -19.06 -1.21
CA PHE A 234 22.98 -20.35 -0.83
C PHE A 234 22.72 -21.02 -2.17
N ASP A 235 23.40 -22.14 -2.41
CA ASP A 235 23.28 -22.82 -3.69
C ASP A 235 21.82 -23.26 -3.78
N TYR A 236 21.04 -22.49 -4.55
CA TYR A 236 19.57 -22.45 -4.52
C TYR A 236 18.90 -23.79 -4.85
N GLY A 237 19.70 -24.78 -5.27
CA GLY A 237 19.27 -26.14 -5.56
C GLY A 237 19.69 -27.20 -4.54
N GLN A 238 20.57 -26.93 -3.56
CA GLN A 238 21.11 -27.95 -2.65
C GLN A 238 20.78 -27.77 -1.17
N ASP A 239 20.64 -26.54 -0.66
CA ASP A 239 20.20 -26.32 0.72
C ASP A 239 18.67 -26.32 0.79
N ARG A 240 18.10 -27.49 1.09
CA ARG A 240 16.63 -27.69 1.23
C ARG A 240 15.99 -26.89 2.37
N ASP A 241 16.80 -26.20 3.17
CA ASP A 241 16.45 -25.72 4.51
C ASP A 241 16.55 -24.19 4.69
N VAL A 242 16.67 -23.41 3.60
CA VAL A 242 16.62 -21.94 3.68
C VAL A 242 15.63 -21.42 2.65
N ILE A 243 14.40 -21.13 3.08
CA ILE A 243 13.41 -20.54 2.20
C ILE A 243 13.50 -19.03 2.22
N HIS A 244 13.99 -18.49 1.11
CA HIS A 244 13.86 -17.08 0.81
C HIS A 244 12.46 -16.82 0.26
N VAL A 245 11.55 -16.29 1.10
CA VAL A 245 10.26 -15.79 0.59
C VAL A 245 10.56 -14.54 -0.24
N PRO A 246 10.27 -14.53 -1.55
CA PRO A 246 10.52 -13.36 -2.38
C PRO A 246 9.79 -12.15 -1.80
N THR A 247 10.41 -10.97 -1.90
CA THR A 247 9.80 -9.69 -1.56
C THR A 247 8.66 -9.42 -2.55
N MET A 248 7.49 -10.03 -2.35
CA MET A 248 6.31 -9.70 -3.12
C MET A 248 5.71 -8.43 -2.52
N ASP A 249 6.11 -7.31 -3.10
CA ASP A 249 5.41 -6.04 -2.93
C ASP A 249 3.94 -6.26 -3.35
N ILE A 250 2.99 -5.93 -2.48
CA ILE A 250 1.55 -6.08 -2.73
C ILE A 250 1.17 -5.39 -4.05
N SER A 251 1.84 -4.29 -4.38
CA SER A 251 1.66 -3.58 -5.66
C SER A 251 2.09 -4.37 -6.90
N VAL A 252 2.92 -5.42 -6.79
CA VAL A 252 3.31 -6.31 -7.90
C VAL A 252 2.24 -7.37 -8.18
N GLN A 253 1.43 -7.74 -7.20
CA GLN A 253 0.29 -8.62 -7.41
C GLN A 253 -0.97 -7.85 -7.81
N ASP A 254 -1.20 -6.65 -7.26
CA ASP A 254 -2.26 -5.73 -7.72
C ASP A 254 -2.13 -5.48 -9.24
N ARG A 255 -0.90 -5.27 -9.74
CA ARG A 255 -0.53 -5.23 -11.17
C ARG A 255 -1.10 -6.37 -12.01
N SER A 256 -1.07 -7.61 -11.50
CA SER A 256 -1.56 -8.78 -12.23
C SER A 256 -3.10 -8.79 -12.37
N ARG A 257 -3.79 -8.07 -11.47
CA ARG A 257 -5.25 -7.96 -11.42
C ARG A 257 -5.79 -6.69 -12.06
N SER A 258 -5.01 -5.61 -12.14
CA SER A 258 -5.31 -4.42 -12.96
C SER A 258 -5.57 -4.77 -14.43
N VAL A 259 -5.06 -5.91 -14.91
CA VAL A 259 -5.36 -6.44 -16.25
C VAL A 259 -6.83 -6.89 -16.40
N ASN A 260 -7.50 -7.22 -15.30
CA ASN A 260 -8.83 -7.85 -15.29
C ASN A 260 -9.98 -6.93 -14.85
N SER A 261 -9.76 -5.62 -14.61
CA SER A 261 -10.80 -4.66 -14.16
C SER A 261 -11.62 -5.22 -12.99
N LEU A 262 -11.12 -5.02 -11.77
CA LEU A 262 -11.85 -5.39 -10.55
C LEU A 262 -12.91 -4.31 -10.24
N THR A 263 -13.92 -4.19 -11.09
CA THR A 263 -15.25 -3.76 -10.64
C THR A 263 -15.96 -5.04 -10.24
N ILE A 264 -15.68 -5.54 -9.03
CA ILE A 264 -16.17 -6.85 -8.61
C ILE A 264 -17.64 -6.70 -8.22
N THR A 265 -18.51 -6.98 -9.19
CA THR A 265 -19.96 -6.78 -9.08
C THR A 265 -20.70 -8.03 -8.61
N LEU A 266 -20.05 -9.19 -8.52
CA LEU A 266 -20.64 -10.46 -8.09
C LEU A 266 -19.82 -11.09 -6.96
N GLU A 267 -20.50 -11.44 -5.86
CA GLU A 267 -19.93 -11.96 -4.62
C GLU A 267 -19.09 -13.25 -4.82
N GLU A 268 -19.47 -14.11 -5.77
CA GLU A 268 -18.74 -15.33 -6.11
C GLU A 268 -17.36 -15.05 -6.74
N ASP A 269 -17.25 -13.99 -7.55
CA ASP A 269 -15.98 -13.56 -8.15
C ASP A 269 -15.05 -12.93 -7.10
N ILE A 270 -15.63 -12.23 -6.11
CA ILE A 270 -14.93 -11.66 -4.96
C ILE A 270 -14.30 -12.78 -4.12
N GLU A 271 -15.10 -13.78 -3.74
CA GLU A 271 -14.66 -14.87 -2.87
C GLU A 271 -13.62 -15.75 -3.56
N ALA A 272 -13.80 -16.09 -4.84
CA ALA A 272 -12.83 -16.88 -5.59
C ALA A 272 -11.50 -16.13 -5.78
N ALA A 273 -11.56 -14.84 -6.15
CA ALA A 273 -10.38 -14.01 -6.33
C ALA A 273 -9.62 -13.81 -5.00
N PHE A 274 -10.30 -13.47 -3.91
CA PHE A 274 -9.64 -13.28 -2.63
C PHE A 274 -9.16 -14.61 -2.03
N SER A 275 -9.97 -15.67 -2.03
CA SER A 275 -9.57 -17.00 -1.53
C SER A 275 -8.35 -17.57 -2.24
N GLY A 276 -8.28 -17.45 -3.57
CA GLY A 276 -7.10 -17.86 -4.35
C GLY A 276 -5.82 -17.13 -3.92
N PHE A 277 -5.93 -15.83 -3.67
CA PHE A 277 -4.82 -14.99 -3.18
C PHE A 277 -4.38 -15.39 -1.77
N MET A 278 -5.33 -15.56 -0.85
CA MET A 278 -5.06 -15.93 0.54
C MET A 278 -4.36 -17.29 0.62
N ASN A 279 -4.76 -18.24 -0.23
CA ASN A 279 -4.17 -19.57 -0.31
C ASN A 279 -2.77 -19.58 -0.93
N GLN A 280 -2.54 -18.82 -2.01
CA GLN A 280 -1.20 -18.69 -2.60
C GLN A 280 -0.22 -18.03 -1.62
N TYR A 281 -0.68 -17.00 -0.90
CA TYR A 281 0.10 -16.37 0.14
C TYR A 281 0.46 -17.35 1.26
N ARG A 282 -0.55 -18.08 1.78
CA ARG A 282 -0.36 -19.08 2.85
C ARG A 282 0.66 -20.12 2.41
N ALA A 283 0.58 -20.63 1.19
CA ALA A 283 1.50 -21.61 0.64
C ALA A 283 2.95 -21.08 0.51
N GLN A 284 3.14 -19.80 0.14
CA GLN A 284 4.48 -19.20 0.03
C GLN A 284 5.06 -18.77 1.38
N SER A 285 4.22 -18.48 2.37
CA SER A 285 4.64 -18.18 3.74
C SER A 285 4.97 -19.43 4.58
N THR A 286 4.65 -20.64 4.09
CA THR A 286 4.79 -21.89 4.85
C THR A 286 5.82 -22.79 4.19
N ALA A 287 7.09 -22.55 4.49
CA ALA A 287 8.12 -23.51 4.16
C ALA A 287 8.94 -23.82 5.42
N TRP A 288 9.11 -25.11 5.67
CA TRP A 288 9.39 -25.67 6.98
C TRP A 288 10.80 -26.23 7.03
N VAL A 289 11.48 -25.98 8.15
CA VAL A 289 12.63 -26.77 8.57
C VAL A 289 12.39 -27.09 10.04
N ASP A 290 12.03 -28.34 10.33
CA ASP A 290 12.00 -28.95 11.67
C ASP A 290 11.70 -27.98 12.85
N GLY A 291 10.60 -27.22 12.78
CA GLY A 291 10.11 -26.33 13.86
C GLY A 291 10.75 -24.94 13.96
N CYS A 292 11.62 -24.55 13.02
CA CYS A 292 12.29 -23.24 12.97
C CYS A 292 11.84 -22.42 11.75
N TYR A 293 11.53 -21.14 11.98
CA TYR A 293 11.15 -20.19 10.93
C TYR A 293 12.21 -19.08 10.80
N LEU A 294 12.87 -19.01 9.64
CA LEU A 294 13.91 -18.03 9.33
C LEU A 294 13.38 -16.97 8.36
N ARG A 295 13.47 -15.68 8.72
CA ARG A 295 12.98 -14.59 7.87
C ARG A 295 13.93 -13.40 7.82
N SER A 296 14.42 -13.10 6.62
CA SER A 296 14.80 -11.73 6.27
C SER A 296 13.52 -10.93 6.11
N VAL A 297 13.32 -9.90 6.94
CA VAL A 297 12.11 -9.10 6.89
C VAL A 297 12.32 -7.96 5.90
N PRO A 298 11.71 -8.00 4.70
CA PRO A 298 11.91 -6.91 3.76
C PRO A 298 11.30 -5.63 4.32
N PRO A 299 11.99 -4.49 4.21
CA PRO A 299 11.43 -3.19 4.58
C PRO A 299 10.14 -2.93 3.80
N ALA A 300 9.09 -2.50 4.50
CA ALA A 300 7.73 -2.28 3.97
C ALA A 300 6.94 -3.53 3.51
N PHE A 301 7.48 -4.75 3.69
CA PHE A 301 6.69 -5.96 3.46
C PHE A 301 5.79 -6.25 4.67
N ARG A 302 4.51 -6.53 4.38
CA ARG A 302 3.48 -6.79 5.39
C ARG A 302 2.84 -8.15 5.12
N SER A 303 2.91 -9.08 6.08
CA SER A 303 2.07 -10.27 5.99
C SER A 303 0.64 -9.92 6.41
N PRO A 304 -0.35 -10.29 5.59
CA PRO A 304 -1.74 -10.25 5.99
C PRO A 304 -2.10 -11.27 7.08
N PHE A 305 -1.35 -12.37 7.22
CA PHE A 305 -1.66 -13.39 8.21
C PHE A 305 -0.64 -13.42 9.34
N PRO A 306 -1.10 -13.73 10.57
CA PRO A 306 -0.17 -14.10 11.61
C PRO A 306 0.61 -15.35 11.17
N LEU A 307 1.87 -15.42 11.57
CA LEU A 307 2.67 -16.62 11.41
C LEU A 307 2.08 -17.74 12.30
N GLU A 308 2.06 -18.98 11.81
CA GLU A 308 1.55 -20.15 12.54
C GLU A 308 2.49 -21.36 12.44
N ASN A 309 2.44 -22.25 13.43
CA ASN A 309 3.08 -23.58 13.45
C ASN A 309 4.62 -23.60 13.49
N PHE A 310 5.25 -22.79 14.36
CA PHE A 310 6.70 -22.83 14.61
C PHE A 310 6.99 -22.64 16.10
N ASP A 311 8.05 -23.28 16.57
CA ASP A 311 8.50 -23.21 17.96
C ASP A 311 9.58 -22.14 18.16
N ASN A 312 10.38 -21.86 17.12
CA ASN A 312 11.45 -20.86 17.14
C ASN A 312 11.34 -19.89 15.94
N LEU A 313 11.50 -18.58 16.21
CA LEU A 313 11.46 -17.51 15.20
C LEU A 313 12.79 -16.77 15.12
N HIS A 314 13.39 -16.71 13.94
CA HIS A 314 14.63 -15.96 13.69
C HIS A 314 14.35 -14.81 12.71
N LEU A 315 14.53 -13.57 13.17
CA LEU A 315 14.27 -12.36 12.39
C LEU A 315 15.57 -11.61 12.11
N PHE A 316 15.87 -11.36 10.84
CA PHE A 316 16.98 -10.53 10.42
C PHE A 316 16.45 -9.15 10.03
N LEU A 317 16.85 -8.14 10.82
CA LEU A 317 16.47 -6.76 10.59
C LEU A 317 17.51 -6.07 9.70
N SER A 318 17.04 -5.27 8.76
CA SER A 318 17.90 -4.44 7.92
C SER A 318 17.66 -2.96 8.20
N SER A 319 18.75 -2.20 8.33
CA SER A 319 18.75 -0.74 8.46
C SER A 319 18.67 -0.03 7.11
N HIS A 320 18.80 -0.77 6.01
CA HIS A 320 18.81 -0.27 4.65
C HIS A 320 17.91 -1.10 3.74
N ARG A 321 17.48 -0.49 2.63
CA ARG A 321 16.82 -1.19 1.53
C ARG A 321 17.39 -0.73 0.20
N LYS A 322 17.42 -1.65 -0.76
CA LYS A 322 17.60 -1.29 -2.16
C LYS A 322 16.27 -0.77 -2.70
N GLN A 323 16.27 0.46 -3.20
CA GLN A 323 15.09 1.11 -3.75
C GLN A 323 15.39 1.71 -5.12
N PHE A 324 14.42 1.64 -6.03
CA PHE A 324 14.49 2.33 -7.30
C PHE A 324 14.00 3.77 -7.10
N ILE A 325 14.82 4.77 -7.36
CA ILE A 325 14.46 6.17 -7.14
C ILE A 325 14.67 6.98 -8.41
N TYR A 326 13.96 8.09 -8.54
CA TYR A 326 14.31 9.11 -9.52
C TYR A 326 15.39 10.02 -8.92
N ASP A 327 16.60 9.96 -9.45
CA ASP A 327 17.65 10.88 -9.05
C ASP A 327 17.47 12.21 -9.80
N ALA A 328 17.05 13.24 -9.06
CA ALA A 328 16.82 14.57 -9.60
C ALA A 328 18.10 15.25 -10.11
N VAL A 329 19.28 14.84 -9.64
CA VAL A 329 20.56 15.43 -10.06
C VAL A 329 20.95 14.93 -11.45
N THR A 330 20.89 13.62 -11.67
CA THR A 330 21.18 13.02 -12.98
C THR A 330 19.98 13.02 -13.93
N GLY A 331 18.78 13.26 -13.39
CA GLY A 331 17.52 13.12 -14.11
C GLY A 331 17.27 11.68 -14.57
N GLN A 332 17.83 10.67 -13.91
CA GLN A 332 17.70 9.28 -14.31
C GLN A 332 17.18 8.44 -13.15
N PRO A 333 16.34 7.44 -13.40
CA PRO A 333 15.95 6.54 -12.35
C PRO A 333 17.05 5.48 -12.14
N THR A 334 17.37 5.21 -10.89
CA THR A 334 18.50 4.36 -10.51
C THR A 334 18.21 3.58 -9.24
N TRP A 335 18.93 2.46 -9.06
CA TRP A 335 18.86 1.67 -7.85
C TRP A 335 19.85 2.18 -6.82
N VAL A 336 19.35 2.52 -5.63
CA VAL A 336 20.17 3.03 -4.53
C VAL A 336 19.89 2.22 -3.28
N ASN A 337 20.94 1.97 -2.48
CA ASN A 337 20.77 1.44 -1.14
C ASN A 337 20.56 2.61 -0.17
N LEU A 338 19.36 2.68 0.44
CA LEU A 338 18.93 3.81 1.26
C LEU A 338 18.61 3.37 2.69
N PRO A 339 18.91 4.20 3.69
CA PRO A 339 18.48 3.94 5.06
C PRO A 339 16.96 3.98 5.14
N ILE A 340 16.39 3.12 5.98
CA ILE A 340 14.94 3.04 6.21
C ILE A 340 14.50 3.90 7.39
N CYS A 341 13.24 4.33 7.37
CA CYS A 341 12.69 5.24 8.37
C CYS A 341 12.34 4.52 9.68
N HIS A 342 12.05 5.32 10.71
CA HIS A 342 11.62 4.85 12.02
C HIS A 342 10.43 3.88 11.94
N GLU A 343 9.42 4.21 11.15
CA GLU A 343 8.22 3.37 10.99
C GLU A 343 8.53 2.05 10.28
N GLU A 344 9.40 2.05 9.28
CA GLU A 344 9.83 0.83 8.57
C GLU A 344 10.63 -0.12 9.46
N ARG A 345 11.35 0.42 10.44
CA ARG A 345 12.08 -0.37 11.45
C ARG A 345 11.11 -0.98 12.45
N LEU A 346 10.13 -0.20 12.89
CA LEU A 346 9.05 -0.68 13.76
C LEU A 346 8.19 -1.76 13.09
N GLU A 347 7.94 -1.65 11.78
CA GLU A 347 7.28 -2.69 10.99
C GLU A 347 8.06 -4.01 11.02
N GLN A 348 9.39 -3.96 10.90
CA GLN A 348 10.20 -5.17 10.95
C GLN A 348 10.16 -5.81 12.34
N VAL A 349 10.23 -5.02 13.41
CA VAL A 349 10.14 -5.52 14.79
C VAL A 349 8.74 -6.07 15.11
N ALA A 350 7.69 -5.55 14.49
CA ALA A 350 6.31 -6.02 14.71
C ALA A 350 6.09 -7.49 14.35
N TRP A 351 6.97 -8.10 13.54
CA TRP A 351 6.91 -9.52 13.22
C TRP A 351 7.03 -10.45 14.42
N THR A 352 7.64 -9.98 15.50
CA THR A 352 7.79 -10.72 16.77
C THR A 352 6.46 -11.06 17.43
N VAL A 353 5.41 -10.29 17.14
CA VAL A 353 4.09 -10.44 17.77
C VAL A 353 2.97 -10.71 16.76
N ARG A 354 3.30 -10.81 15.47
CA ARG A 354 2.37 -11.21 14.40
C ARG A 354 2.34 -12.73 14.29
N THR A 355 2.03 -13.41 15.39
CA THR A 355 2.06 -14.87 15.51
C THR A 355 0.75 -15.33 16.14
N ARG A 356 0.11 -16.39 15.62
CA ARG A 356 -1.16 -16.87 16.20
C ARG A 356 -0.93 -17.56 17.55
N ASN A 357 0.19 -18.29 17.64
CA ASN A 357 0.70 -18.88 18.88
C ASN A 357 2.03 -18.20 19.22
N ILE A 358 2.24 -17.88 20.50
CA ILE A 358 3.50 -17.30 20.97
C ILE A 358 4.61 -18.35 20.80
N PRO A 359 5.66 -18.09 20.01
CA PRO A 359 6.77 -19.02 19.85
C PRO A 359 7.51 -19.24 21.17
N SER A 360 8.06 -20.43 21.38
CA SER A 360 8.88 -20.73 22.56
C SER A 360 10.15 -19.87 22.62
N ARG A 361 10.63 -19.39 21.46
CA ARG A 361 11.80 -18.51 21.35
C ARG A 361 11.74 -17.58 20.14
N ILE A 362 12.21 -16.35 20.32
CA ILE A 362 12.37 -15.36 19.25
C ILE A 362 13.79 -14.78 19.31
N SER A 363 14.54 -14.94 18.23
CA SER A 363 15.91 -14.43 18.06
C SER A 363 15.91 -13.32 17.00
N ILE A 364 16.45 -12.14 17.35
CA ILE A 364 16.49 -10.98 16.46
C ILE A 364 17.94 -10.61 16.19
N TYR A 365 18.27 -10.52 14.90
CA TYR A 365 19.60 -10.18 14.41
C TYR A 365 19.56 -8.77 13.81
N THR A 366 20.44 -7.91 14.30
CA THR A 366 20.52 -6.51 13.87
C THR A 366 21.96 -6.01 14.04
N GLU A 367 22.36 -5.06 13.20
CA GLU A 367 23.65 -4.36 13.32
C GLU A 367 23.70 -3.39 14.51
N ALA A 368 22.55 -3.10 15.13
CA ALA A 368 22.46 -2.15 16.24
C ALA A 368 22.79 -2.79 17.59
N SER A 369 23.26 -1.96 18.53
CA SER A 369 23.52 -2.34 19.93
C SER A 369 22.29 -2.71 20.72
N SER A 370 21.10 -2.31 20.29
CA SER A 370 19.82 -2.73 20.85
C SER A 370 18.68 -2.54 19.83
N ILE A 371 17.50 -3.08 20.14
CA ILE A 371 16.29 -2.85 19.33
C ILE A 371 15.87 -1.37 19.38
N ASP A 372 15.99 -0.73 20.54
CA ASP A 372 15.66 0.69 20.69
C ASP A 372 16.62 1.57 19.91
N ASP A 373 17.92 1.24 19.91
CA ASP A 373 18.92 1.92 19.07
C ASP A 373 18.64 1.69 17.58
N PHE A 374 18.27 0.46 17.20
CA PHE A 374 17.87 0.15 15.82
C PHE A 374 16.72 1.05 15.40
N ILE A 375 15.63 1.10 16.17
CA ILE A 375 14.41 1.85 15.87
C ILE A 375 14.66 3.37 15.84
N SER A 376 15.37 3.90 16.84
CA SER A 376 15.61 5.35 16.99
C SER A 376 16.57 5.91 15.94
N SER A 377 17.42 5.08 15.34
CA SER A 377 18.35 5.47 14.27
C SER A 377 17.68 5.70 12.90
N GLY A 378 16.37 5.41 12.76
CA GLY A 378 15.64 5.63 11.51
C GLY A 378 15.31 7.10 11.25
N SER A 379 15.24 7.50 9.97
CA SER A 379 14.75 8.83 9.61
C SER A 379 13.28 9.03 10.04
N LEU A 380 12.89 10.28 10.32
CA LEU A 380 11.52 10.60 10.76
C LEU A 380 10.46 10.36 9.68
N HIS A 381 10.85 10.46 8.41
CA HIS A 381 9.91 10.42 7.29
C HIS A 381 10.17 9.23 6.40
N ARG A 382 9.09 8.53 6.06
CA ARG A 382 9.08 7.45 5.08
C ARG A 382 9.20 8.05 3.68
N ARG A 383 10.01 7.42 2.82
CA ARG A 383 10.08 7.77 1.40
C ARG A 383 8.87 7.20 0.68
N LEU A 384 8.07 8.07 0.09
CA LEU A 384 6.86 7.71 -0.65
C LEU A 384 7.17 7.23 -2.06
N LYS A 385 6.44 6.23 -2.57
CA LYS A 385 6.59 5.72 -3.94
C LYS A 385 6.19 6.75 -4.99
N VAL A 386 5.14 7.54 -4.73
CA VAL A 386 4.73 8.65 -5.60
C VAL A 386 5.80 9.74 -5.79
N CYS A 387 6.74 9.86 -4.85
CA CYS A 387 7.87 10.79 -4.97
C CYS A 387 9.12 10.14 -5.58
N ASN A 388 9.11 8.82 -5.83
CA ASN A 388 10.26 8.04 -6.25
C ASN A 388 9.88 7.07 -7.37
N GLU A 389 9.74 5.79 -7.08
CA GLU A 389 9.50 4.70 -8.05
C GLU A 389 8.40 5.02 -9.08
N HIS A 390 7.32 5.65 -8.62
CA HIS A 390 6.11 5.88 -9.41
C HIS A 390 5.97 7.33 -9.88
N VAL A 391 6.96 8.21 -9.66
CA VAL A 391 6.77 9.66 -9.81
C VAL A 391 6.27 10.08 -11.20
N GLY A 392 6.76 9.44 -12.26
CA GLY A 392 6.37 9.80 -13.63
C GLY A 392 4.98 9.34 -14.00
N GLY A 393 4.62 8.10 -13.61
CA GLY A 393 3.27 7.61 -13.80
C GLY A 393 2.26 8.38 -12.96
N PHE A 394 2.61 8.70 -11.71
CA PHE A 394 1.76 9.46 -10.82
C PHE A 394 1.46 10.88 -11.34
N ILE A 395 2.49 11.62 -11.78
CA ILE A 395 2.28 12.95 -12.39
C ILE A 395 1.45 12.82 -13.66
N ALA A 396 1.77 11.87 -14.54
CA ALA A 396 1.05 11.68 -15.80
C ALA A 396 -0.43 11.33 -15.61
N ALA A 397 -0.74 10.45 -14.65
CA ALA A 397 -2.11 10.09 -14.29
C ALA A 397 -2.84 11.27 -13.66
N THR A 398 -2.24 11.91 -12.64
CA THR A 398 -2.87 13.04 -11.94
C THR A 398 -3.20 14.19 -12.90
N THR A 399 -2.25 14.58 -13.75
CA THR A 399 -2.43 15.74 -14.64
C THR A 399 -3.49 15.52 -15.71
N ARG A 400 -3.71 14.30 -16.16
CA ARG A 400 -4.55 14.03 -17.34
C ARG A 400 -5.87 13.35 -17.00
N GLN A 401 -5.86 12.40 -16.07
CA GLN A 401 -7.07 11.72 -15.61
C GLN A 401 -7.96 12.72 -14.85
N PHE A 402 -7.39 13.47 -13.92
CA PHE A 402 -8.15 14.41 -13.10
C PHE A 402 -8.33 15.81 -13.71
N ALA A 403 -7.78 16.08 -14.90
CA ALA A 403 -8.06 17.33 -15.61
C ALA A 403 -9.57 17.52 -15.88
N ARG A 404 -10.25 16.43 -16.26
CA ARG A 404 -11.69 16.43 -16.52
C ARG A 404 -12.52 16.60 -15.25
N TRP A 405 -11.93 16.35 -14.09
CA TRP A 405 -12.59 16.50 -12.79
C TRP A 405 -12.54 17.94 -12.29
N GLY A 406 -11.90 18.85 -13.02
CA GLY A 406 -11.67 20.23 -12.58
C GLY A 406 -10.64 20.33 -11.44
N VAL A 407 -9.83 19.29 -11.22
CA VAL A 407 -8.79 19.29 -10.19
C VAL A 407 -7.68 20.27 -10.57
N ASP A 408 -7.26 21.12 -9.63
CA ASP A 408 -6.01 21.87 -9.76
C ASP A 408 -4.82 20.92 -9.55
N THR A 409 -4.43 20.27 -10.65
CA THR A 409 -3.40 19.24 -10.64
C THR A 409 -2.05 19.76 -10.16
N SER A 410 -1.74 21.05 -10.33
CA SER A 410 -0.50 21.65 -9.84
C SER A 410 -0.48 21.72 -8.32
N SER A 411 -1.54 22.26 -7.72
CA SER A 411 -1.66 22.38 -6.26
C SER A 411 -1.81 21.01 -5.59
N VAL A 412 -2.57 20.11 -6.19
CA VAL A 412 -2.74 18.74 -5.70
C VAL A 412 -1.43 17.97 -5.72
N LEU A 413 -0.65 18.01 -6.81
CA LEU A 413 0.66 17.37 -6.85
C LEU A 413 1.57 17.91 -5.75
N CYS A 414 1.57 19.23 -5.53
CA CYS A 414 2.35 19.86 -4.47
C CYS A 414 2.05 19.30 -3.07
N CYS A 415 0.85 18.75 -2.81
CA CYS A 415 0.50 18.12 -1.53
C CYS A 415 1.37 16.91 -1.19
N PHE A 416 1.92 16.23 -2.20
CA PHE A 416 2.75 15.03 -2.05
C PHE A 416 4.26 15.32 -2.05
N PHE A 417 4.72 16.30 -2.85
CA PHE A 417 6.15 16.65 -2.94
C PHE A 417 6.55 17.65 -1.85
N GLU A 418 7.00 17.13 -0.71
CA GLU A 418 7.30 17.96 0.47
C GLU A 418 8.72 18.55 0.45
N SER A 419 9.74 17.70 0.27
CA SER A 419 11.13 18.15 0.36
C SER A 419 11.55 18.96 -0.86
N SER A 420 12.61 19.78 -0.71
CA SER A 420 13.20 20.50 -1.85
C SER A 420 13.63 19.56 -2.97
N ILE A 421 14.15 18.37 -2.61
CA ILE A 421 14.54 17.33 -3.57
C ILE A 421 13.32 16.77 -4.29
N ASP A 422 12.24 16.47 -3.58
CA ASP A 422 10.99 15.98 -4.18
C ASP A 422 10.40 17.01 -5.14
N LYS A 423 10.44 18.30 -4.79
CA LYS A 423 9.98 19.40 -5.66
C LYS A 423 10.85 19.55 -6.91
N MET A 424 12.17 19.42 -6.79
CA MET A 424 13.06 19.41 -7.95
C MET A 424 12.80 18.20 -8.86
N ALA A 425 12.60 17.01 -8.27
CA ALA A 425 12.22 15.80 -9.01
C ALA A 425 10.90 15.99 -9.76
N HIS A 426 9.89 16.55 -9.09
CA HIS A 426 8.60 16.89 -9.67
C HIS A 426 8.73 17.82 -10.88
N LEU A 427 9.43 18.96 -10.74
CA LEU A 427 9.57 19.93 -11.83
C LEU A 427 10.35 19.36 -13.02
N SER A 428 11.46 18.67 -12.75
CA SER A 428 12.28 18.01 -13.78
C SER A 428 11.48 16.97 -14.55
N LEU A 429 10.69 16.16 -13.85
CA LEU A 429 9.92 15.10 -14.47
C LEU A 429 8.69 15.63 -15.20
N LEU A 430 8.04 16.66 -14.66
CA LEU A 430 6.94 17.34 -15.34
C LEU A 430 7.39 17.84 -16.71
N ASP A 431 8.54 18.53 -16.80
CA ASP A 431 9.13 18.97 -18.07
C ASP A 431 9.39 17.80 -19.02
N ARG A 432 9.99 16.71 -18.52
CA ARG A 432 10.23 15.51 -19.31
C ARG A 432 8.96 14.89 -19.87
N LEU A 433 7.88 14.83 -19.10
CA LEU A 433 6.61 14.26 -19.56
C LEU A 433 5.96 15.13 -20.66
N HIS A 434 6.21 16.44 -20.67
CA HIS A 434 5.84 17.31 -21.81
C HIS A 434 6.70 17.01 -23.03
N VAL A 435 8.03 16.91 -22.88
CA VAL A 435 8.97 16.58 -23.97
C VAL A 435 8.66 15.21 -24.59
N GLN A 436 8.27 14.23 -23.77
CA GLN A 436 7.84 12.90 -24.22
C GLN A 436 6.45 12.88 -24.88
N GLY A 437 5.76 14.02 -24.92
CA GLY A 437 4.43 14.15 -25.51
C GLY A 437 3.32 13.44 -24.69
N ILE A 438 3.58 13.03 -23.45
CA ILE A 438 2.56 12.39 -22.60
C ILE A 438 1.54 13.45 -22.15
N LEU A 439 2.02 14.58 -21.67
CA LEU A 439 1.17 15.68 -21.17
C LEU A 439 0.72 16.66 -22.28
N GLY A 440 1.31 16.56 -23.46
CA GLY A 440 1.20 17.57 -24.52
C GLY A 440 2.17 18.72 -24.30
N ASN A 441 2.14 19.70 -25.20
CA ASN A 441 2.99 20.88 -25.09
C ASN A 441 2.25 21.98 -24.31
N LYS A 442 2.98 22.88 -23.64
CA LYS A 442 2.35 24.01 -22.92
C LYS A 442 1.62 24.97 -23.86
N GLU A 443 1.97 24.96 -25.14
CA GLU A 443 1.45 25.85 -26.18
C GLU A 443 0.64 25.11 -27.27
N SER A 444 0.62 23.78 -27.27
CA SER A 444 -0.19 22.98 -28.20
C SER A 444 -0.74 21.71 -27.54
N THR A 445 -2.03 21.46 -27.75
CA THR A 445 -2.82 20.36 -27.17
C THR A 445 -2.46 18.96 -27.69
N ILE A 446 -1.34 18.80 -28.39
CA ILE A 446 -0.94 17.54 -29.01
C ILE A 446 -0.11 16.72 -28.00
N GLY A 447 -0.80 16.12 -27.03
CA GLY A 447 -0.26 15.06 -26.18
C GLY A 447 -0.66 13.67 -26.68
N LEU A 448 -0.49 12.64 -25.85
CA LEU A 448 -1.15 11.35 -26.09
C LEU A 448 -2.67 11.59 -26.16
N VAL A 449 -3.30 11.17 -27.26
CA VAL A 449 -4.72 11.39 -27.54
C VAL A 449 -5.40 10.10 -28.01
N GLY A 450 -6.72 10.06 -27.85
CA GLY A 450 -7.58 8.95 -28.25
C GLY A 450 -7.12 7.62 -27.66
N HIS A 451 -7.21 6.56 -28.47
CA HIS A 451 -6.93 5.18 -28.05
C HIS A 451 -5.52 4.98 -27.46
N HIS A 452 -4.53 5.80 -27.81
CA HIS A 452 -3.19 5.70 -27.24
C HIS A 452 -3.15 6.15 -25.77
N LEU A 453 -3.90 7.21 -25.45
CA LEU A 453 -4.08 7.70 -24.09
C LEU A 453 -4.78 6.65 -23.23
N ASP A 454 -5.83 6.02 -23.78
CA ASP A 454 -6.58 4.97 -23.08
C ASP A 454 -5.69 3.76 -22.79
N ILE A 455 -4.88 3.31 -23.77
CA ILE A 455 -3.91 2.23 -23.55
C ILE A 455 -2.90 2.63 -22.47
N PHE A 456 -2.35 3.85 -22.54
CA PHE A 456 -1.35 4.32 -21.59
C PHE A 456 -1.85 4.22 -20.15
N TYR A 457 -3.08 4.69 -19.86
CA TYR A 457 -3.63 4.59 -18.51
C TYR A 457 -3.97 3.17 -18.09
N LYS A 458 -4.50 2.35 -18.99
CA LYS A 458 -4.76 0.93 -18.66
C LYS A 458 -3.48 0.16 -18.36
N VAL A 459 -2.37 0.52 -19.01
CA VAL A 459 -1.08 -0.16 -18.84
C VAL A 459 -0.30 0.38 -17.63
N LEU A 460 -0.49 1.65 -17.24
CA LEU A 460 0.26 2.29 -16.16
C LEU A 460 0.29 1.47 -14.87
N PRO A 461 -0.87 1.05 -14.31
CA PRO A 461 -0.91 0.23 -13.10
C PRO A 461 -0.15 -1.08 -13.31
N VAL A 462 -0.39 -1.76 -14.44
CA VAL A 462 0.20 -3.07 -14.80
C VAL A 462 1.73 -3.03 -14.83
N VAL A 463 2.34 -1.96 -15.33
CA VAL A 463 3.81 -1.82 -15.38
C VAL A 463 4.40 -1.16 -14.13
N GLY A 464 3.62 -1.03 -13.06
CA GLY A 464 4.08 -0.45 -11.79
C GLY A 464 4.34 1.05 -11.88
N PHE A 465 3.51 1.78 -12.64
CA PHE A 465 3.61 3.21 -12.86
C PHE A 465 4.93 3.67 -13.52
N ASP A 466 5.65 2.76 -14.18
CA ASP A 466 6.72 3.14 -15.11
C ASP A 466 6.10 3.73 -16.39
N HIS A 467 5.93 5.05 -16.38
CA HIS A 467 5.44 5.84 -17.52
C HIS A 467 6.19 5.56 -18.83
N ARG A 468 7.46 5.13 -18.79
CA ARG A 468 8.25 4.86 -19.99
C ARG A 468 7.82 3.55 -20.63
N LEU A 469 7.62 2.51 -19.81
CA LEU A 469 7.10 1.23 -20.28
C LEU A 469 5.65 1.37 -20.76
N ALA A 470 4.83 2.14 -20.05
CA ALA A 470 3.47 2.41 -20.46
C ALA A 470 3.41 3.18 -21.79
N LEU A 471 4.23 4.24 -21.94
CA LEU A 471 4.35 4.98 -23.20
C LEU A 471 4.83 4.06 -24.32
N PHE A 472 5.88 3.26 -24.05
CA PHE A 472 6.39 2.29 -25.00
C PHE A 472 5.27 1.40 -25.51
N VAL A 473 4.48 0.76 -24.65
CA VAL A 473 3.34 -0.08 -25.06
C VAL A 473 2.30 0.72 -25.85
N ALA A 474 1.93 1.90 -25.37
CA ALA A 474 0.87 2.74 -25.95
C ALA A 474 1.17 3.28 -27.35
N LEU A 475 2.44 3.51 -27.69
CA LEU A 475 2.82 4.06 -29.00
C LEU A 475 2.33 3.18 -30.17
N PRO A 476 1.81 3.75 -31.27
CA PRO A 476 1.31 2.98 -32.39
C PRO A 476 2.41 2.10 -33.02
N SER A 477 2.01 0.94 -33.54
CA SER A 477 2.84 0.13 -34.42
C SER A 477 1.97 -0.51 -35.49
N SER A 478 2.34 -0.33 -36.75
CA SER A 478 1.60 -0.85 -37.91
C SER A 478 1.64 -2.38 -37.99
N ASN A 479 2.74 -2.98 -37.52
CA ASN A 479 2.95 -4.42 -37.52
C ASN A 479 2.43 -5.06 -36.21
N ALA A 480 1.56 -6.07 -36.33
CA ALA A 480 0.98 -6.79 -35.19
C ALA A 480 2.02 -7.54 -34.33
N VAL A 481 3.05 -8.11 -34.96
CA VAL A 481 4.16 -8.78 -34.26
C VAL A 481 4.94 -7.78 -33.42
N VAL A 482 5.19 -6.58 -33.95
CA VAL A 482 5.86 -5.51 -33.19
C VAL A 482 5.02 -5.13 -31.97
N ARG A 483 3.70 -4.99 -32.10
CA ARG A 483 2.82 -4.72 -30.95
C ARG A 483 2.94 -5.80 -29.87
N GLN A 484 2.92 -7.08 -30.26
CA GLN A 484 3.04 -8.20 -29.33
C GLN A 484 4.41 -8.21 -28.62
N VAL A 485 5.50 -8.01 -29.37
CA VAL A 485 6.85 -7.93 -28.80
C VAL A 485 6.98 -6.80 -27.78
N LYS A 486 6.36 -5.64 -28.05
CA LYS A 486 6.37 -4.52 -27.10
C LYS A 486 5.71 -4.88 -25.76
N VAL A 487 4.55 -5.54 -25.82
CA VAL A 487 3.83 -6.01 -24.63
C VAL A 487 4.65 -7.05 -23.87
N GLN A 488 5.22 -8.04 -24.57
CA GLN A 488 6.07 -9.07 -23.96
C GLN A 488 7.30 -8.48 -23.30
N LEU A 489 8.00 -7.56 -23.98
CA LEU A 489 9.18 -6.89 -23.44
C LEU A 489 8.83 -6.06 -22.20
N ALA A 490 7.73 -5.31 -22.24
CA ALA A 490 7.25 -4.57 -21.07
C ALA A 490 6.96 -5.51 -19.89
N ALA A 491 6.24 -6.61 -20.13
CA ALA A 491 5.94 -7.60 -19.09
C ALA A 491 7.21 -8.23 -18.48
N ILE A 492 8.19 -8.58 -19.31
CA ILE A 492 9.47 -9.15 -18.87
C ILE A 492 10.26 -8.15 -18.01
N LEU A 493 10.34 -6.89 -18.44
CA LEU A 493 11.05 -5.84 -17.69
C LEU A 493 10.32 -5.52 -16.37
N THR A 494 8.98 -5.48 -16.38
CA THR A 494 8.17 -5.32 -15.18
C THR A 494 8.35 -6.48 -14.19
N ALA A 495 8.52 -7.71 -14.69
CA ALA A 495 8.84 -8.89 -13.87
C ALA A 495 10.25 -8.88 -13.27
N GLY A 496 11.06 -7.85 -13.57
CA GLY A 496 12.40 -7.71 -13.02
C GLY A 496 13.49 -8.44 -13.82
N ILE A 497 13.21 -8.85 -15.06
CA ILE A 497 14.17 -9.56 -15.89
C ILE A 497 14.96 -8.55 -16.73
N TYR A 498 16.04 -8.02 -16.16
CA TYR A 498 16.82 -6.92 -16.77
C TYR A 498 17.95 -7.39 -17.70
N ARG A 499 18.37 -8.66 -17.62
CA ARG A 499 19.44 -9.24 -18.44
C ARG A 499 18.87 -10.08 -19.58
N LEU A 500 18.21 -9.41 -20.51
CA LEU A 500 17.60 -10.08 -21.66
C LEU A 500 18.58 -10.42 -22.77
N PHE A 501 19.65 -9.64 -22.87
CA PHE A 501 20.67 -9.81 -23.88
C PHE A 501 22.03 -9.85 -23.19
N SER A 502 22.74 -10.97 -23.34
CA SER A 502 24.18 -11.04 -23.10
C SER A 502 24.86 -10.60 -24.40
N PHE A 503 25.36 -9.37 -24.43
CA PHE A 503 26.19 -8.89 -25.53
C PHE A 503 27.66 -9.17 -25.23
#